data_AF-A0A7Y2UTL7-F1
#
_entry.id   AF-A0A7Y2UTL7-F1
#
_cell.length_a   1.000
_cell.length_b   1.000
_cell.length_c   1.000
_cell.angle_alpha   90.00
_cell.angle_beta   90.00
_cell.angle_gamma   90.00
#
_symmetry.space_group_name_H-M   'P 1'
#
loop_
_entity.id
_entity.type
_entity.pdbx_description
1 polymer ?
#
loop_
_entity_poly.entity_id
_entity_poly.type
_entity_poly.pdbx_seq_one_letter_code
_entity_poly.pdbx_strand_id
1 'polypeptide(L)'
;LDDALPYDEPWGWRQPTRHALGALLFEQGHFADAETVFREDLGLAPGLPRACQHPDNVWALRGLYDCLIAQDKTGDAAHIKLRLDLAEARADRPIKAACGCAQVAMATG
;
A
#
# COMPACT_ATOMS: atom_id res chain seq x y z
N LEU A 1 7.18 11.71 -11.21
CA LEU A 1 7.01 10.54 -10.32
C LEU A 1 8.35 9.82 -10.25
N ASP A 2 8.66 9.27 -9.09
CA ASP A 2 9.93 8.59 -8.73
C ASP A 2 10.44 7.59 -9.79
N ASP A 3 9.51 6.98 -10.54
CA ASP A 3 9.75 5.95 -11.57
C ASP A 3 10.61 6.40 -12.77
N ALA A 4 10.87 7.70 -12.91
CA ALA A 4 11.70 8.27 -13.98
C ALA A 4 13.10 8.71 -13.51
N LEU A 5 13.45 8.45 -12.24
CA LEU A 5 14.77 8.82 -11.72
C LEU A 5 15.85 7.85 -12.21
N PRO A 6 17.02 8.36 -12.66
CA PRO A 6 18.17 7.52 -12.97
C PRO A 6 18.59 6.69 -11.76
N TYR A 7 19.00 5.44 -12.01
CA TYR A 7 19.55 4.56 -10.98
C TYR A 7 20.85 5.14 -10.42
N ASP A 8 20.87 5.46 -9.12
CA ASP A 8 22.05 5.93 -8.38
C ASP A 8 22.29 5.01 -7.17
N GLU A 9 23.54 4.56 -6.99
CA GLU A 9 23.95 3.70 -5.89
C GLU A 9 24.88 4.46 -4.92
N PRO A 10 24.60 4.43 -3.60
CA PRO A 10 23.49 3.75 -2.92
C PRO A 10 22.16 4.51 -3.07
N TRP A 11 21.09 3.76 -3.33
CA TRP A 11 19.69 4.20 -3.22
C TRP A 11 19.47 5.19 -2.05
N GLY A 12 19.16 6.45 -2.39
CA GLY A 12 18.91 7.50 -1.41
C GLY A 12 17.66 7.26 -0.56
N TRP A 13 16.75 6.39 -1.00
CA TRP A 13 15.48 6.09 -0.34
C TRP A 13 15.40 4.58 -0.07
N ARG A 14 15.53 4.19 1.20
CA ARG A 14 15.43 2.78 1.65
C ARG A 14 14.00 2.25 1.74
N GLN A 15 12.99 3.10 1.51
CA GLN A 15 11.58 2.73 1.58
C GLN A 15 10.88 3.15 0.28
N PRO A 16 10.03 2.29 -0.31
CA PRO A 16 9.37 2.60 -1.57
C PRO A 16 8.38 3.78 -1.41
N THR A 17 8.55 4.87 -2.15
CA THR A 17 7.72 6.09 -2.00
C THR A 17 6.21 5.86 -2.22
N ARG A 18 5.84 4.72 -2.82
CA ARG A 18 4.46 4.37 -3.18
C ARG A 18 3.49 4.20 -2.00
N HIS A 19 3.94 3.68 -0.86
CA HIS A 19 3.03 3.54 0.29
C HIS A 19 2.61 4.90 0.85
N ALA A 20 3.48 5.92 0.76
CA ALA A 20 3.13 7.29 1.12
C ALA A 20 2.18 7.93 0.08
N LEU A 21 2.40 7.69 -1.22
CA LEU A 21 1.50 8.17 -2.28
C LEU A 21 0.08 7.60 -2.12
N GLY A 22 -0.05 6.28 -1.97
CA GLY A 22 -1.35 5.63 -1.78
C GLY A 22 -2.06 6.11 -0.50
N ALA A 23 -1.30 6.32 0.58
CA ALA A 23 -1.82 6.87 1.83
C ALA A 23 -2.36 8.31 1.68
N LEU A 24 -1.65 9.18 0.93
CA LEU A 24 -2.10 10.54 0.68
C LEU A 24 -3.35 10.60 -0.22
N LEU A 25 -3.46 9.70 -1.18
CA LEU A 25 -4.68 9.57 -2.01
C LEU A 25 -5.86 9.10 -1.17
N PHE A 26 -5.65 8.13 -0.29
CA PHE A 26 -6.68 7.67 0.64
C PHE A 26 -7.13 8.80 1.58
N GLU A 27 -6.20 9.56 2.14
CA GLU A 27 -6.49 10.71 3.00
C GLU A 27 -7.38 11.75 2.31
N GLN A 28 -7.20 11.94 1.00
CA GLN A 28 -8.00 12.85 0.17
C GLN A 28 -9.35 12.25 -0.28
N GLY A 29 -9.67 11.01 0.10
CA GLY A 29 -10.88 10.32 -0.32
C GLY A 29 -10.81 9.72 -1.73
N HIS A 30 -9.65 9.74 -2.38
CA HIS A 30 -9.44 9.17 -3.71
C HIS A 30 -9.18 7.66 -3.61
N PHE A 31 -10.16 6.91 -3.11
CA PHE A 31 -10.00 5.50 -2.75
C PHE A 31 -9.66 4.59 -3.95
N ALA A 32 -10.23 4.86 -5.13
CA ALA A 32 -9.97 4.07 -6.34
C ALA A 32 -8.54 4.28 -6.88
N ASP A 33 -8.03 5.51 -6.81
CA ASP A 33 -6.66 5.82 -7.22
C ASP A 33 -5.65 5.21 -6.23
N ALA A 34 -5.93 5.32 -4.92
CA ALA A 34 -5.15 4.69 -3.87
C ALA A 34 -5.10 3.16 -4.04
N GLU A 35 -6.25 2.53 -4.29
CA GLU A 35 -6.37 1.10 -4.57
C GLU A 35 -5.51 0.68 -5.76
N THR A 36 -5.48 1.47 -6.83
CA THR A 36 -4.65 1.21 -8.01
C THR A 36 -3.17 1.27 -7.65
N VAL A 37 -2.74 2.29 -6.90
CA VAL A 37 -1.35 2.46 -6.46
C VAL A 37 -0.88 1.25 -5.65
N PHE A 38 -1.71 0.77 -4.71
CA PHE A 38 -1.38 -0.40 -3.89
C PHE A 38 -1.41 -1.72 -4.67
N ARG A 39 -2.36 -1.90 -5.61
CA ARG A 39 -2.38 -3.09 -6.47
C ARG A 39 -1.16 -3.17 -7.38
N GLU A 40 -0.72 -2.05 -7.93
CA GLU A 40 0.50 -1.99 -8.75
C GLU A 40 1.75 -2.31 -7.90
N ASP A 41 1.87 -1.74 -6.69
CA ASP A 41 2.98 -2.04 -5.77
C ASP A 41 3.04 -3.53 -5.42
N LEU A 42 1.89 -4.15 -5.17
CA LEU A 42 1.79 -5.59 -4.85
C LEU A 42 1.94 -6.50 -6.07
N GLY A 43 2.05 -5.95 -7.29
CA GLY A 43 2.08 -6.71 -8.54
C GLY A 43 0.76 -7.40 -8.88
N LEU A 44 -0.36 -6.93 -8.31
CA LEU A 44 -1.73 -7.40 -8.58
C LEU A 44 -2.37 -6.68 -9.77
N ALA A 45 -1.77 -5.59 -10.23
CA ALA A 45 -2.15 -4.85 -11.43
C ALA A 45 -0.92 -4.59 -12.31
N PRO A 46 -1.08 -4.55 -13.65
CA PRO A 46 -0.03 -4.05 -14.53
C PRO A 46 0.18 -2.56 -14.28
N GLY A 47 1.41 -2.07 -14.46
CA GLY A 47 1.72 -0.64 -14.31
C GLY A 47 3.17 -0.38 -13.90
N LEU A 48 3.76 -1.32 -13.15
CA LEU A 48 5.17 -1.27 -12.75
C LEU A 48 6.00 -2.40 -13.37
N PRO A 49 7.29 -2.14 -13.70
CA PRO A 49 8.24 -3.21 -13.97
C PRO A 49 8.30 -4.19 -12.80
N ARG A 50 8.49 -5.49 -13.08
CA ARG A 50 8.55 -6.54 -12.04
C ARG A 50 9.54 -6.23 -10.91
N ALA A 51 10.66 -5.58 -11.22
CA ALA A 51 11.69 -5.21 -10.24
C ALA A 51 11.20 -4.18 -9.20
N CYS A 52 10.14 -3.44 -9.50
CA CYS A 52 9.54 -2.43 -8.63
C CYS A 52 8.25 -2.92 -7.95
N GLN A 53 7.92 -4.21 -8.11
CA GLN A 53 6.79 -4.85 -7.45
C GLN A 53 7.27 -5.53 -6.17
N HIS A 54 6.53 -5.33 -5.08
CA HIS A 54 6.83 -5.80 -3.75
C HIS A 54 5.71 -6.73 -3.24
N PRO A 55 5.69 -8.00 -3.67
CA PRO A 55 4.75 -8.97 -3.12
C PRO A 55 4.85 -9.02 -1.60
N ASP A 56 3.71 -9.01 -0.92
CA ASP A 56 3.60 -9.08 0.54
C ASP A 56 4.19 -7.89 1.32
N ASN A 57 4.34 -6.73 0.66
CA ASN A 57 4.60 -5.47 1.36
C ASN A 57 3.44 -5.17 2.33
N VAL A 58 3.70 -5.28 3.64
CA VAL A 58 2.70 -5.15 4.70
C VAL A 58 1.98 -3.79 4.68
N TRP A 59 2.69 -2.71 4.34
CA TRP A 59 2.09 -1.38 4.27
C TRP A 59 1.15 -1.23 3.08
N ALA A 60 1.53 -1.77 1.92
CA ALA A 60 0.66 -1.77 0.75
C ALA A 60 -0.54 -2.71 0.91
N LEU A 61 -0.37 -3.86 1.57
CA LEU A 61 -1.48 -4.74 1.94
C LEU A 61 -2.47 -4.05 2.87
N ARG A 62 -1.98 -3.32 3.89
CA ARG A 62 -2.84 -2.56 4.81
C ARG A 62 -3.62 -1.48 4.06
N GLY A 63 -2.93 -0.68 3.25
CA GLY A 63 -3.56 0.37 2.45
C GLY A 63 -4.59 -0.15 1.46
N LEU A 64 -4.29 -1.27 0.79
CA LEU A 64 -5.25 -1.91 -0.12
C LEU A 64 -6.48 -2.39 0.64
N TYR A 65 -6.30 -3.02 1.80
CA TYR A 65 -7.43 -3.45 2.64
C TYR A 65 -8.30 -2.26 3.03
N ASP A 66 -7.71 -1.17 3.53
CA ASP A 66 -8.44 0.04 3.93
C ASP A 66 -9.23 0.64 2.74
N CYS A 67 -8.62 0.68 1.55
CA CYS A 67 -9.29 1.14 0.31
C CYS A 67 -10.48 0.26 -0.08
N LEU A 68 -10.37 -1.06 0.09
CA LEU A 68 -11.43 -2.01 -0.26
C LEU A 68 -12.61 -1.90 0.71
N ILE A 69 -12.32 -1.73 2.00
CA ILE A 69 -13.35 -1.50 3.03
C ILE A 69 -14.07 -0.17 2.77
N ALA A 70 -13.34 0.91 2.48
CA ALA A 70 -13.93 2.22 2.18
C ALA A 70 -14.82 2.22 0.92
N GLN A 71 -14.68 1.23 0.04
CA GLN A 71 -15.47 1.06 -1.18
C GLN A 71 -16.48 -0.08 -1.11
N ASP A 72 -16.72 -0.66 0.08
CA ASP A 72 -17.62 -1.80 0.31
C ASP A 72 -17.29 -3.07 -0.52
N LYS A 73 -16.03 -3.21 -0.98
CA LYS A 73 -15.54 -4.36 -1.76
C LYS A 73 -15.12 -5.52 -0.85
N THR A 74 -16.05 -6.02 -0.03
CA THR A 74 -15.78 -6.98 1.05
C THR A 74 -15.28 -8.35 0.57
N GLY A 75 -15.65 -8.79 -0.64
CA GLY A 75 -15.15 -10.04 -1.22
C GLY A 75 -13.64 -10.04 -1.43
N ASP A 76 -13.13 -9.03 -2.15
CA ASP A 76 -11.69 -8.82 -2.34
C ASP A 76 -10.98 -8.53 -1.01
N ALA A 77 -11.62 -7.74 -0.13
CA ALA A 77 -11.05 -7.37 1.15
C ALA A 77 -10.73 -8.61 2.01
N ALA A 78 -11.58 -9.64 2.00
CA ALA A 78 -11.33 -10.88 2.73
C ALA A 78 -10.05 -11.59 2.28
N HIS A 79 -9.79 -11.64 0.96
CA HIS A 79 -8.57 -12.25 0.42
C HIS A 79 -7.32 -11.46 0.78
N ILE A 80 -7.39 -10.13 0.70
CA ILE A 80 -6.28 -9.25 1.09
C ILE A 80 -6.02 -9.33 2.60
N LYS A 81 -7.08 -9.41 3.41
CA LYS A 81 -6.98 -9.54 4.87
C LYS A 81 -6.20 -10.78 5.30
N LEU A 82 -6.41 -11.92 4.64
CA LEU A 82 -5.64 -13.14 4.92
C LEU A 82 -4.14 -12.96 4.70
N ARG A 83 -3.75 -12.28 3.61
CA ARG A 83 -2.33 -11.98 3.33
C ARG A 83 -1.78 -10.94 4.30
N LEU A 84 -2.59 -9.93 4.62
CA LEU A 84 -2.25 -8.90 5.59
C LEU A 84 -1.99 -9.52 6.97
N ASP A 85 -2.83 -10.44 7.43
CA ASP A 85 -2.67 -11.11 8.72
C ASP A 85 -1.37 -11.90 8.82
N LEU A 86 -0.98 -12.58 7.74
CA LEU A 86 0.29 -13.29 7.67
C LEU A 86 1.48 -12.33 7.71
N ALA A 87 1.38 -11.17 7.05
CA ALA A 87 2.42 -10.15 7.02
C ALA A 87 2.53 -9.41 8.36
N GLU A 88 1.40 -9.04 8.97
CA GLU A 88 1.31 -8.39 10.28
C GLU A 88 1.80 -9.28 11.40
N ALA A 89 1.61 -10.61 11.32
CA ALA A 89 2.14 -11.55 12.32
C ALA A 89 3.68 -11.52 12.44
N ARG A 90 4.37 -10.96 11.43
CA ARG A 90 5.84 -10.77 11.44
C ARG A 90 6.25 -9.34 11.80
N ALA A 91 5.30 -8.43 11.98
CA ALA A 91 5.59 -7.04 12.32
C ALA A 91 5.83 -6.90 13.83
N ASP A 92 6.87 -6.16 14.20
CA ASP A 92 7.17 -5.86 15.61
C ASP A 92 6.08 -4.99 16.27
N ARG A 93 5.31 -4.27 15.47
CA ARG A 93 4.22 -3.39 15.93
C ARG A 93 3.00 -3.55 15.03
N PRO A 94 1.78 -3.33 15.57
CA PRO A 94 0.57 -3.31 14.78
C PRO A 94 0.65 -2.26 13.66
N ILE A 95 0.32 -2.67 12.44
CA ILE A 95 0.28 -1.77 11.28
C ILE A 95 -1.13 -1.23 11.12
N LYS A 96 -1.34 0.01 11.56
CA LYS A 96 -2.69 0.63 11.59
C LYS A 96 -3.09 1.33 10.29
N ALA A 97 -2.12 1.71 9.48
CA ALA A 97 -2.32 2.30 8.17
C ALA A 97 -1.08 2.05 7.28
N ALA A 98 -1.22 2.26 5.98
CA ALA A 98 -0.11 2.14 5.02
C ALA A 98 1.03 3.14 5.27
N CYS A 99 0.73 4.30 5.84
CA CYS A 99 1.70 5.32 6.19
C CYS A 99 1.11 6.24 7.27
N GLY A 100 1.97 6.89 8.06
CA GLY A 100 1.54 7.97 8.95
C GLY A 100 0.92 9.17 8.20
N CYS A 101 1.00 9.22 6.86
CA CYS A 101 0.31 10.24 6.07
C CYS A 101 -1.21 10.02 5.98
N ALA A 102 -1.73 8.81 6.21
CA ALA A 102 -3.17 8.51 6.19
C ALA A 102 -3.76 8.61 7.61
N GLN A 103 -3.92 9.83 8.11
CA GLN A 103 -4.47 10.07 9.45
C GLN A 103 -5.94 9.62 9.57
N VAL A 104 -6.72 9.74 8.49
CA VAL A 104 -8.10 9.21 8.41
C VAL A 104 -8.09 7.70 8.64
N ALA A 105 -7.20 6.95 7.97
CA ALA A 105 -7.08 5.51 8.16
C ALA A 105 -6.63 5.15 9.59
N MET A 106 -5.67 5.90 10.14
CA MET A 106 -5.17 5.73 11.50
C MET A 106 -6.23 5.95 12.59
N ALA A 107 -7.25 6.78 12.32
CA ALA A 107 -8.34 7.05 13.26
C ALA A 107 -9.38 5.93 13.30
N THR A 108 -9.50 5.16 12.22
CA THR A 108 -10.46 4.05 12.07
C THR A 108 -9.88 2.66 12.37
N GLY A 109 -8.55 2.54 12.57
CA GLY A 109 -7.81 1.28 12.73
C GLY A 109 -7.22 1.00 14.11
#